data_AF-A0A5M6IH93-F1
#
_entry.id   AF-A0A5M6IH93-F1
#
_cell.length_a   1.000
_cell.length_b   1.000
_cell.length_c   1.000
_cell.angle_alpha   90.00
_cell.angle_beta   90.00
_cell.angle_gamma   90.00
#
_symmetry.space_group_name_H-M   'P 1'
#
loop_
_entity.id
_entity.type
_entity.pdbx_description
1 polymer ?
#
loop_
_entity_poly.entity_id
_entity_poly.type
_entity_poly.pdbx_seq_one_letter_code
_entity_poly.pdbx_strand_id
1 'polypeptide(L)'
;MASLSLPAPDRWYAAAELAGLPEMPGTVRQGTNLVYARIHQLGGTIRPKTAKALAVPVGDGIRLVQQVTIPARPYLGLSAEDRTEAGEIIADWITGAL
;
A
#
# COMPACT_ATOMS: atom_id res chain seq x y z
N MET A 1 -0.97 24.35 14.54
CA MET A 1 -0.03 23.28 14.94
C MET A 1 -0.76 22.34 15.87
N ALA A 2 -1.36 21.27 15.35
CA ALA A 2 -2.02 20.26 16.18
C ALA A 2 -1.09 19.05 16.30
N SER A 3 -0.63 18.81 17.52
CA SER A 3 0.16 17.63 17.90
C SER A 3 -0.75 16.41 17.88
N LEU A 4 -0.42 15.39 17.08
CA LEU A 4 -1.15 14.12 17.04
C LEU A 4 -0.49 13.14 18.01
N SER A 5 -1.12 12.92 19.16
CA SER A 5 -0.75 11.83 20.07
C SER A 5 -1.31 10.53 19.50
N LEU A 6 -0.42 9.58 19.17
CA LEU A 6 -0.81 8.27 18.65
C LEU A 6 -1.27 7.35 19.80
N PRO A 7 -2.39 6.63 19.67
CA PRO A 7 -2.85 5.70 20.70
C PRO A 7 -1.97 4.43 20.78
N ALA A 8 -2.11 3.73 21.91
CA ALA A 8 -1.32 2.58 22.33
C ALA A 8 -1.29 1.42 21.31
N PRO A 9 -0.20 0.62 21.30
CA PRO A 9 0.12 -0.30 20.23
C PRO A 9 -0.71 -1.59 20.17
N ASP A 10 -1.80 -1.71 20.90
CA ASP A 10 -2.67 -2.90 20.96
C ASP A 10 -4.02 -2.71 20.25
N ARG A 11 -4.35 -1.49 19.80
CA ARG A 11 -5.62 -1.16 19.11
C ARG A 11 -5.42 -0.67 17.67
N TRP A 12 -4.73 -1.45 16.84
CA TRP A 12 -4.25 -0.98 15.53
C TRP A 12 -5.28 -0.76 14.43
N TYR A 13 -6.57 -1.07 14.59
CA TYR A 13 -7.51 -0.94 13.46
C TYR A 13 -8.96 -0.62 13.85
N ALA A 14 -9.22 0.54 14.46
CA ALA A 14 -10.63 0.96 14.63
C ALA A 14 -10.98 2.42 14.37
N ALA A 15 -10.04 3.36 14.18
CA ALA A 15 -10.46 4.78 14.20
C ALA A 15 -9.57 5.77 13.44
N ALA A 16 -9.02 5.40 12.28
CA ALA A 16 -8.37 6.38 11.42
C ALA A 16 -8.69 6.13 9.94
N GLU A 17 -9.96 6.39 9.60
CA GLU A 17 -10.22 7.44 8.61
C GLU A 17 -9.33 7.38 7.36
N LEU A 18 -9.52 6.36 6.55
CA LEU A 18 -9.05 6.36 5.16
C LEU A 18 -9.94 7.28 4.32
N ALA A 19 -9.78 8.59 4.55
CA ALA A 19 -10.14 9.68 3.65
C ALA A 19 -11.53 9.58 2.97
N GLY A 20 -12.59 9.89 3.71
CA GLY A 20 -13.77 10.59 3.19
C GLY A 20 -14.60 9.95 2.07
N LEU A 21 -14.37 8.68 1.72
CA LEU A 21 -15.31 7.92 0.91
C LEU A 21 -16.30 7.24 1.87
N PRO A 22 -17.62 7.43 1.71
CA PRO A 22 -18.58 6.76 2.57
C PRO A 22 -18.32 5.26 2.49
N GLU A 23 -18.26 4.59 3.64
CA GLU A 23 -18.28 3.13 3.65
C GLU A 23 -19.57 2.69 2.97
N MET A 24 -19.45 2.20 1.73
CA MET A 24 -20.60 1.71 1.00
C MET A 24 -20.86 0.30 1.51
N PRO A 25 -22.08 0.00 1.98
CA PRO A 25 -22.42 -1.36 2.38
C PRO A 25 -22.09 -2.33 1.23
N GLY A 26 -21.35 -3.39 1.53
CA GLY A 26 -20.93 -4.39 0.54
C GLY A 26 -19.59 -4.12 -0.16
N THR A 27 -18.77 -3.16 0.29
CA THR A 27 -17.41 -2.95 -0.24
C THR A 27 -16.34 -3.37 0.76
N VAL A 28 -15.34 -4.14 0.29
CA VAL A 28 -14.12 -4.48 1.04
C VAL A 28 -12.94 -3.67 0.50
N ARG A 29 -12.09 -3.15 1.40
CA ARG A 29 -10.85 -2.46 1.05
C ARG A 29 -9.65 -3.26 1.54
N GLN A 30 -8.72 -3.54 0.63
CA GLN A 30 -7.47 -4.23 0.94
C GLN A 30 -6.29 -3.31 0.62
N GLY A 31 -5.31 -3.23 1.52
CA GLY A 31 -4.14 -2.38 1.36
C GLY A 31 -3.19 -2.45 2.54
N THR A 32 -2.22 -1.54 2.55
CA THR A 32 -1.25 -1.37 3.64
C THR A 32 -1.10 0.12 3.95
N ASN A 33 -0.82 0.43 5.20
CA ASN A 33 -0.56 1.79 5.68
C ASN A 33 0.89 2.23 5.47
N LEU A 34 1.76 1.37 4.93
CA LEU A 34 3.16 1.71 4.69
C LEU A 34 3.29 2.68 3.52
N VAL A 35 3.90 3.84 3.71
CA VAL A 35 4.02 4.87 2.67
C VAL A 35 4.81 4.38 1.43
N TYR A 36 5.82 3.54 1.64
CA TYR A 36 6.64 2.96 0.56
C TYR A 36 5.99 1.76 -0.13
N ALA A 37 4.84 1.27 0.37
CA ALA A 37 4.13 0.13 -0.17
C ALA A 37 3.89 0.20 -1.68
N ARG A 38 3.49 1.38 -2.15
CA ARG A 38 3.05 1.60 -3.52
C ARG A 38 4.16 1.35 -4.53
N ILE A 39 5.38 1.83 -4.25
CA ILE A 39 6.51 1.65 -5.18
C ILE A 39 6.94 0.19 -5.26
N HIS A 40 6.74 -0.59 -4.19
CA HIS A 40 6.97 -2.04 -4.25
C HIS A 40 5.83 -2.77 -4.97
N GLN A 41 4.56 -2.40 -4.79
CA GLN A 41 3.44 -3.04 -5.48
C GLN A 41 3.50 -2.83 -7.00
N LEU A 42 3.71 -1.60 -7.44
CA LEU A 42 3.58 -1.21 -8.86
C LEU A 42 4.93 -1.08 -9.58
N GLY A 43 6.04 -1.11 -8.84
CA GLY A 43 7.32 -0.66 -9.35
C GLY A 43 7.32 0.84 -9.63
N GLY A 44 8.45 1.33 -10.13
CA GLY A 44 8.53 2.68 -10.67
C GLY A 44 9.91 3.30 -10.58
N THR A 45 9.96 4.58 -10.90
CA THR A 45 11.19 5.35 -11.00
C THR A 45 11.16 6.52 -10.03
N ILE A 46 12.18 6.60 -9.17
CA ILE A 46 12.39 7.71 -8.23
C ILE A 46 13.38 8.69 -8.85
N ARG A 47 13.01 9.97 -8.89
CA ARG A 47 13.85 11.09 -9.37
C ARG A 47 13.89 12.20 -8.32
N PRO A 48 14.99 12.95 -8.21
CA PRO A 48 15.03 14.12 -7.35
C PRO A 48 14.12 15.20 -7.94
N LYS A 49 13.32 15.84 -7.07
CA LYS A 49 12.36 16.88 -7.50
C LYS A 49 13.01 18.28 -7.59
N THR A 50 13.81 18.63 -6.60
CA THR A 50 14.43 19.96 -6.45
C THR A 50 15.95 19.90 -6.36
N ALA A 51 16.51 18.79 -5.86
CA ALA A 51 17.94 18.57 -5.73
C ALA A 51 18.58 18.11 -7.06
N LYS A 52 19.90 18.22 -7.16
CA LYS A 52 20.66 17.77 -8.34
C LYS A 52 20.73 16.26 -8.48
N ALA A 53 20.74 15.51 -7.36
CA ALA A 53 20.86 14.06 -7.32
C ALA A 53 20.16 13.48 -6.07
N LEU A 54 19.84 12.19 -6.11
CA LEU A 54 19.43 11.40 -4.95
C LEU A 54 20.67 10.89 -4.22
N ALA A 55 20.65 10.94 -2.88
CA ALA A 55 21.64 10.32 -2.04
C ALA A 55 21.15 8.94 -1.60
N VAL A 56 21.71 7.88 -2.18
CA VAL A 56 21.33 6.50 -1.90
C VAL A 56 22.42 5.84 -1.05
N PRO A 57 22.13 5.38 0.17
CA PRO A 57 23.10 4.63 0.95
C PRO A 57 23.40 3.28 0.27
N VAL A 58 24.67 2.96 0.09
CA VAL A 58 25.16 1.71 -0.50
C VAL A 58 26.39 1.25 0.29
N GLY A 59 26.26 0.17 1.05
CA GLY A 59 27.27 -0.26 2.01
C GLY A 59 27.53 0.83 3.06
N ASP A 60 28.80 1.11 3.35
CA ASP A 60 29.22 2.15 4.30
C ASP A 60 29.23 3.57 3.69
N GLY A 61 28.81 3.73 2.44
CA GLY A 61 28.88 4.98 1.69
C GLY A 61 27.55 5.49 1.13
N ILE A 62 27.59 6.68 0.53
CA ILE A 62 26.46 7.28 -0.18
C ILE A 62 26.78 7.39 -1.66
N ARG A 63 25.92 6.87 -2.52
CA ARG A 63 25.97 7.05 -3.97
C ARG A 63 25.00 8.15 -4.40
N LEU A 64 25.53 9.14 -5.13
CA LEU A 64 24.72 10.15 -5.79
C LEU A 64 24.26 9.65 -7.16
N VAL A 65 22.95 9.61 -7.39
CA VAL A 65 22.35 9.14 -8.65
C VAL A 65 21.22 10.06 -9.11
N GLN A 66 21.05 10.20 -10.42
CA GLN A 66 19.96 11.01 -10.99
C GLN A 66 18.59 10.29 -10.93
N GLN A 67 18.61 8.97 -10.79
CA GLN A 67 17.43 8.13 -10.88
C GLN A 67 17.68 6.77 -10.20
N VAL A 68 16.64 6.23 -9.57
CA VAL A 68 16.58 4.82 -9.16
C VAL A 68 15.32 4.20 -9.76
N THR A 69 15.44 3.00 -10.32
CA THR A 69 14.29 2.21 -10.77
C THR A 69 14.11 1.02 -9.84
N ILE A 70 12.91 0.89 -9.27
CA ILE A 70 12.52 -0.24 -8.42
C ILE A 70 11.56 -1.12 -9.23
N PRO A 71 11.87 -2.41 -9.43
CA PRO A 71 10.96 -3.32 -10.11
C PRO A 71 9.71 -3.59 -9.25
N ALA A 72 8.59 -3.88 -9.91
CA ALA A 72 7.38 -4.30 -9.21
C ALA A 72 7.61 -5.62 -8.47
N ARG A 73 7.16 -5.68 -7.23
CA ARG A 73 7.10 -6.86 -6.34
C ARG A 73 5.68 -6.93 -5.77
N PRO A 74 4.68 -7.33 -6.57
CA PRO A 74 3.30 -7.37 -6.11
C PRO A 74 3.13 -8.32 -4.93
N TYR A 75 2.49 -7.86 -3.85
CA TYR A 75 2.27 -8.67 -2.63
C TYR A 75 0.83 -8.59 -2.12
N LEU A 76 -0.02 -7.76 -2.71
CA LEU A 76 -1.41 -7.61 -2.26
C LEU A 76 -2.33 -8.77 -2.65
N GLY A 77 -1.89 -9.73 -3.49
CA GLY A 77 -2.76 -10.82 -3.93
C GLY A 77 -4.00 -10.31 -4.67
N LEU A 78 -3.82 -9.34 -5.56
CA LEU A 78 -4.89 -8.77 -6.40
C LEU A 78 -4.61 -9.04 -7.89
N SER A 79 -4.11 -10.25 -8.19
CA SER A 79 -3.97 -10.75 -9.55
C SER A 79 -5.35 -10.97 -10.19
N ALA A 80 -5.39 -11.29 -11.49
CA ALA A 80 -6.65 -11.58 -12.16
C ALA A 80 -7.28 -12.88 -11.62
N GLU A 81 -6.43 -13.83 -11.28
CA GLU A 81 -6.74 -15.11 -10.66
C GLU A 81 -7.34 -14.91 -9.27
N ASP A 82 -6.67 -14.12 -8.40
CA ASP A 82 -7.17 -13.81 -7.05
C ASP A 82 -8.55 -13.14 -7.09
N ARG A 83 -8.78 -12.26 -8.07
CA ARG A 83 -10.09 -11.59 -8.24
C ARG A 83 -11.19 -12.56 -8.66
N THR A 84 -10.83 -13.58 -9.41
CA THR A 84 -11.76 -14.62 -9.86
C THR A 84 -12.15 -15.48 -8.67
N GLU A 85 -11.15 -15.97 -7.92
CA GLU A 85 -11.35 -16.76 -6.69
C GLU A 85 -12.15 -15.96 -5.65
N ALA A 86 -11.80 -14.70 -5.40
CA ALA A 86 -12.57 -13.85 -4.50
C ALA A 86 -14.03 -13.69 -4.95
N GLY A 87 -14.27 -13.57 -6.26
CA GLY A 87 -15.61 -13.50 -6.84
C GLY A 87 -16.41 -14.79 -6.62
N GLU A 88 -15.77 -15.95 -6.77
CA GLU A 88 -16.37 -17.26 -6.51
C GLU A 88 -16.75 -17.42 -5.03
N ILE A 89 -15.84 -17.09 -4.12
CA ILE A 89 -16.09 -17.13 -2.66
C ILE A 89 -17.25 -16.20 -2.28
N ILE A 90 -17.29 -14.99 -2.84
CA ILE A 90 -18.37 -14.03 -2.58
C ILE A 90 -19.71 -14.55 -3.14
N ALA A 91 -19.71 -15.10 -4.36
CA ALA A 91 -20.91 -15.65 -4.97
C ALA A 91 -21.48 -16.82 -4.16
N ASP A 92 -20.60 -17.73 -3.73
CA ASP A 92 -20.93 -18.87 -2.88
C ASP A 92 -21.60 -18.42 -1.57
N TRP A 93 -21.00 -17.43 -0.89
CA TRP A 93 -21.55 -16.81 0.32
C TRP A 93 -22.94 -16.18 0.08
N ILE A 94 -23.14 -15.46 -1.04
CA ILE A 94 -24.44 -14.83 -1.36
C ILE A 94 -25.51 -15.91 -1.63
N THR A 95 -25.14 -17.04 -2.23
CA THR A 95 -26.08 -18.13 -2.54
C THR A 95 -26.35 -19.08 -1.37
N GLY A 96 -25.59 -18.97 -0.28
CA GLY A 96 -25.76 -19.78 0.93
C GLY A 96 -25.24 -21.22 0.82
N ALA A 97 -24.24 -21.45 -0.04
CA ALA A 97 -23.59 -22.75 -0.19
C ALA A 97 -22.31 -22.91 0.68
N LEU A 98 -21.99 -21.90 1.50
CA LEU A 98 -21.01 -21.89 2.62
C LEU A 98 -21.67 -21.78 4.00
#